data_AF-W2LKH6-F1
#
_entry.id   AF-W2LKH6-F1
#
_cell.length_a   1.000
_cell.length_b   1.000
_cell.length_c   1.000
_cell.angle_alpha   90.00
_cell.angle_beta   90.00
_cell.angle_gamma   90.00
#
_symmetry.space_group_name_H-M   'P 1'
#
loop_
_entity.id
_entity.type
_entity.pdbx_description
1 polymer ?
#
loop_
_entity_poly.entity_id
_entity_poly.type
_entity_poly.pdbx_seq_one_letter_code
_entity_poly.pdbx_strand_id
1 'polypeptide(L)'
;MPSDSARYAKAPHLWALGVGAVVSGDFFGWQSGLVAGFDGLLIILALVTVLYVLLAFSIAELSTTVPSGGGPYIFALHAIGPRAAFFAGLAESLKV
;
A
#
# COMPACT_ATOMS: atom_id res chain seq x y z
N MET A 1 2.11 35.64 -10.35
CA MET A 1 2.80 34.58 -9.59
C MET A 1 1.72 33.59 -9.16
N PRO A 2 1.68 32.35 -9.67
CA PRO A 2 0.60 31.42 -9.35
C PRO A 2 0.57 31.14 -7.84
N SER A 3 -0.65 31.22 -7.30
CA SER A 3 -1.04 31.19 -5.89
C SER A 3 -0.80 29.84 -5.20
N ASP A 4 -0.56 29.92 -3.89
CA ASP A 4 -0.60 28.87 -2.87
C ASP A 4 -1.28 27.56 -3.30
N SER A 5 -0.47 26.52 -3.52
CA SER A 5 -0.94 25.13 -3.58
C SER A 5 -1.21 24.67 -2.14
N ALA A 6 -2.40 24.96 -1.63
CA ALA A 6 -2.85 24.43 -0.35
C ALA A 6 -2.75 22.90 -0.37
N ARG A 7 -1.92 22.30 0.49
CA ARG A 7 -1.88 20.84 0.67
C ARG A 7 -3.24 20.37 1.19
N TYR A 8 -4.08 19.86 0.30
CA TYR A 8 -5.46 19.48 0.59
C TYR A 8 -5.57 18.31 1.56
N ALA A 9 -4.64 17.34 1.50
CA ALA A 9 -4.62 16.19 2.40
C ALA A 9 -3.46 16.31 3.41
N LYS A 10 -3.82 16.66 4.65
CA LYS A 10 -2.91 16.58 5.81
C LYS A 10 -2.74 15.12 6.26
N ALA A 11 -1.73 14.86 7.09
CA ALA A 11 -1.44 13.54 7.66
C ALA A 11 -2.67 12.75 8.16
N PRO A 12 -3.61 13.31 8.94
CA PRO A 12 -4.77 12.54 9.42
C PRO A 12 -5.70 12.10 8.29
N HIS A 13 -5.83 12.90 7.22
CA HIS A 13 -6.66 12.54 6.07
C HIS A 13 -6.01 11.39 5.28
N LEU A 14 -4.69 11.43 5.08
CA LEU A 14 -3.96 10.35 4.42
C LEU A 14 -3.98 9.06 5.24
N TRP A 15 -3.87 9.16 6.56
CA TRP A 15 -3.98 8.01 7.45
C TRP A 15 -5.38 7.36 7.38
N ALA A 16 -6.44 8.17 7.44
CA ALA A 16 -7.81 7.67 7.33
C ALA A 16 -8.08 6.99 5.98
N LEU A 17 -7.55 7.55 4.88
CA LEU A 17 -7.62 6.92 3.55
C LEU A 17 -6.91 5.56 3.52
N GLY A 18 -5.71 5.48 4.12
CA GLY A 18 -4.95 4.24 4.19
C GLY A 18 -5.66 3.16 5.01
N VAL A 19 -6.13 3.49 6.22
CA VAL A 19 -6.85 2.53 7.09
C VAL A 19 -8.14 2.06 6.43
N GLY A 20 -8.91 2.98 5.84
CA GLY A 20 -10.16 2.64 5.15
C GLY A 20 -9.94 1.66 4.01
N ALA A 21 -8.92 1.89 3.18
CA ALA A 21 -8.59 1.02 2.05
C ALA A 21 -8.15 -0.39 2.46
N VAL A 22 -7.44 -0.53 3.58
CA VAL A 22 -7.00 -1.85 4.09
C VAL A 22 -8.16 -2.60 4.72
N VAL A 23 -8.89 -1.97 5.66
CA VAL A 23 -9.94 -2.65 6.43
C VAL A 23 -11.14 -3.03 5.55
N SER A 24 -11.44 -2.28 4.49
CA SER A 24 -12.54 -2.62 3.58
C SER A 24 -12.34 -3.94 2.83
N GLY A 25 -11.09 -4.40 2.67
CA GLY A 25 -10.77 -5.63 1.92
C GLY A 25 -10.98 -6.93 2.71
N ASP A 26 -10.81 -6.89 4.03
CA ASP A 26 -10.62 -8.12 4.83
C ASP A 26 -11.88 -8.63 5.54
N PHE A 27 -13.08 -8.13 5.26
CA PHE A 27 -14.28 -8.47 6.03
C PHE A 27 -14.67 -9.96 6.02
N PHE A 28 -14.28 -10.73 4.99
CA PHE A 28 -14.72 -12.14 4.85
C PHE A 28 -13.61 -13.19 5.04
N GLY A 29 -12.33 -12.79 5.06
CA GLY A 29 -11.19 -13.74 5.07
C GLY A 29 -10.94 -14.44 6.40
N TRP A 30 -11.39 -13.87 7.51
CA TRP A 30 -11.07 -14.35 8.86
C TRP A 30 -11.89 -15.57 9.28
N GLN A 31 -13.14 -15.66 8.80
CA GLN A 31 -14.05 -16.72 9.22
C GLN A 31 -13.57 -18.10 8.75
N SER A 32 -13.04 -18.20 7.53
CA SER A 32 -12.46 -19.46 7.02
C SER A 32 -11.20 -19.85 7.78
N GLY A 33 -10.35 -18.89 8.15
CA GLY A 33 -9.17 -19.12 8.97
C GLY A 33 -9.50 -19.63 10.37
N LEU A 34 -10.53 -19.07 11.01
CA LEU A 34 -10.96 -19.48 12.35
C LEU A 34 -11.56 -20.90 12.35
N VAL A 35 -12.25 -21.30 11.27
CA VAL A 35 -12.73 -22.68 11.09
C VAL A 35 -11.57 -23.68 10.97
N ALA A 36 -10.45 -23.28 10.35
CA ALA A 36 -9.26 -24.12 10.23
C ALA A 36 -8.44 -24.23 11.53
N GLY A 37 -8.62 -23.30 12.48
CA GLY A 37 -8.02 -23.34 13.81
C GLY A 37 -7.48 -21.97 14.26
N PHE A 38 -7.78 -21.60 15.51
CA PHE A 38 -7.40 -20.30 16.08
C PHE A 38 -5.88 -20.11 16.18
N ASP A 39 -5.17 -21.09 16.74
CA ASP A 39 -3.73 -20.98 17.00
C ASP A 39 -2.92 -20.86 15.70
N GLY A 40 -3.30 -21.62 14.67
CA GLY A 40 -2.70 -21.55 13.34
C GLY A 40 -2.93 -20.19 12.67
N LEU A 41 -4.16 -19.68 12.75
CA LEU A 41 -4.48 -18.34 12.24
C LEU A 41 -3.68 -17.25 12.97
N LEU A 42 -3.53 -17.34 14.29
CA LEU A 42 -2.79 -16.36 15.09
C LEU A 42 -1.31 -16.31 14.71
N ILE A 43 -0.66 -17.46 14.49
CA ILE A 43 0.74 -17.52 14.06
C ILE A 43 0.91 -16.93 12.66
N ILE A 44 0.05 -17.32 11.71
CA ILE A 44 0.10 -16.81 10.33
C ILE A 44 -0.15 -15.30 10.32
N LEU A 45 -1.13 -14.83 11.08
CA LEU A 45 -1.44 -13.41 11.20
C LEU A 45 -0.23 -12.63 11.72
N ALA A 46 0.42 -13.11 12.78
CA ALA A 46 1.60 -12.44 13.33
C ALA A 46 2.74 -12.36 12.31
N LEU A 47 3.00 -13.46 11.59
CA LEU A 47 4.03 -13.51 10.56
C LEU A 47 3.72 -12.55 9.40
N VAL A 48 2.51 -12.59 8.86
CA VAL A 48 2.09 -11.71 7.76
C VAL A 48 2.08 -10.25 8.20
N THR A 49 1.70 -9.97 9.45
CA THR A 49 1.77 -8.62 10.02
C THR A 49 3.19 -8.07 10.01
N VAL A 50 4.18 -8.87 10.43
CA VAL A 50 5.60 -8.46 10.39
C VAL A 50 6.04 -8.18 8.95
N LEU A 51 5.73 -9.06 8.01
CA LEU A 51 6.04 -8.85 6.59
C LEU A 51 5.39 -7.57 6.05
N TYR A 52 4.14 -7.31 6.43
CA TYR A 52 3.40 -6.13 6.00
C TYR A 52 4.00 -4.83 6.57
N VAL A 53 4.43 -4.84 7.83
CA VAL A 53 5.13 -3.70 8.44
C VAL A 53 6.46 -3.41 7.74
N LEU A 54 7.24 -4.45 7.43
CA LEU A 54 8.49 -4.29 6.68
C LEU A 54 8.23 -3.70 5.28
N LEU A 55 7.21 -4.21 4.57
CA LEU A 55 6.81 -3.67 3.28
C LEU A 55 6.38 -2.20 3.38
N ALA A 56 5.60 -1.85 4.41
CA ALA A 56 5.14 -0.48 4.63
C ALA A 56 6.32 0.48 4.85
N PHE A 57 7.35 0.07 5.59
CA PHE A 57 8.56 0.88 5.76
C PHE A 57 9.36 1.04 4.47
N SER A 58 9.50 -0.02 3.67
CA SER A 58 10.15 0.07 2.35
C SER A 58 9.42 1.06 1.43
N ILE A 59 8.09 1.04 1.40
CA ILE A 59 7.29 1.99 0.62
C ILE A 59 7.41 3.41 1.18
N ALA A 60 7.48 3.56 2.51
CA ALA A 60 7.67 4.86 3.14
C ALA A 60 9.01 5.50 2.74
N GLU A 61 10.10 4.71 2.74
CA GLU A 61 11.43 5.18 2.29
C GLU A 61 11.40 5.65 0.83
N LEU A 62 10.79 4.85 -0.07
CA LEU A 62 10.63 5.21 -1.48
C LEU A 62 9.76 6.46 -1.66
N SER A 63 8.69 6.60 -0.87
CA SER A 63 7.77 7.75 -0.94
C SER A 63 8.40 9.05 -0.48
N THR A 64 9.35 8.99 0.47
CA THR A 64 10.14 10.17 0.87
C THR A 64 11.21 10.53 -0.16
N THR A 65 11.78 9.54 -0.84
CA THR A 65 12.81 9.74 -1.88
C THR A 65 12.20 10.30 -3.17
N VAL A 66 10.99 9.86 -3.52
CA VAL A 66 10.26 10.30 -4.72
C VAL A 66 8.87 10.79 -4.34
N PRO A 67 8.71 12.07 -3.95
CA PRO A 67 7.45 12.62 -3.45
C PRO A 67 6.48 12.97 -4.61
N SER A 68 6.09 11.95 -5.37
CA SER A 68 5.15 12.05 -6.50
C SER A 68 3.97 11.11 -6.30
N GLY A 69 2.76 11.55 -6.68
CA GLY A 69 1.51 10.81 -6.49
C GLY A 69 1.30 9.61 -7.42
N GLY A 70 2.34 9.05 -8.04
CA GLY A 70 2.22 8.01 -9.06
C GLY A 70 2.47 6.57 -8.59
N GLY A 71 2.65 6.33 -7.28
CA GLY A 71 2.70 5.00 -6.70
C GLY A 71 3.77 4.06 -7.31
N PRO A 72 3.49 2.74 -7.43
CA PRO A 72 4.45 1.75 -7.93
C PRO A 72 5.01 2.05 -9.32
N TYR A 73 4.23 2.71 -10.19
CA TYR A 73 4.69 3.15 -11.52
C TYR A 73 5.91 4.05 -11.42
N ILE A 74 5.87 5.06 -10.56
CA ILE A 74 6.97 6.03 -10.39
C ILE A 74 8.18 5.38 -9.71
N PHE A 75 7.95 4.48 -8.76
CA PHE A 75 9.04 3.73 -8.12
C PHE A 75 9.78 2.85 -9.15
N ALA A 76 9.04 2.09 -9.96
CA ALA A 76 9.61 1.26 -11.02
C ALA A 76 10.30 2.09 -12.12
N LEU A 77 9.77 3.27 -12.42
CA LEU A 77 10.38 4.20 -13.39
C LEU A 77 11.77 4.66 -12.94
N HIS A 78 11.92 5.02 -11.67
CA HIS A 78 13.21 5.47 -11.12
C HIS A 78 14.17 4.31 -10.85
N ALA A 79 13.66 3.13 -10.47
CA ALA A 79 14.51 2.01 -10.08
C ALA A 79 14.99 1.12 -11.25
N ILE A 80 14.11 0.82 -12.22
CA ILE A 80 14.35 -0.19 -13.25
C ILE A 80 14.25 0.39 -14.67
N GLY A 81 13.34 1.35 -14.87
CA GLY A 81 13.19 2.09 -16.12
C GLY A 81 11.82 1.96 -16.80
N PRO A 82 11.64 2.59 -17.98
CA PRO A 82 10.32 2.86 -18.54
C PRO A 82 9.46 1.62 -18.85
N ARG A 83 10.09 0.53 -19.29
CA ARG A 83 9.37 -0.73 -19.61
C ARG A 83 8.77 -1.37 -18.37
N ALA A 84 9.53 -1.41 -17.27
CA ALA A 84 9.06 -1.95 -16.00
C ALA A 84 7.95 -1.07 -15.41
N ALA A 85 8.11 0.25 -15.51
CA ALA A 85 7.06 1.20 -15.10
C ALA A 85 5.76 0.97 -15.86
N PHE A 86 5.79 0.80 -17.19
CA PHE A 86 4.60 0.51 -17.98
C PHE A 86 3.85 -0.74 -17.48
N PHE A 87 4.55 -1.85 -17.27
CA PHE A 87 3.93 -3.07 -16.74
C PHE A 87 3.40 -2.89 -15.31
N ALA A 88 4.12 -2.17 -14.45
CA ALA A 88 3.65 -1.85 -13.09
C ALA A 88 2.36 -1.01 -13.11
N GLY A 89 2.29 0.00 -13.97
CA GLY A 89 1.09 0.83 -14.15
C GLY A 89 -0.09 0.05 -14.74
N LEU A 90 0.17 -0.84 -15.69
CA LEU A 90 -0.86 -1.74 -16.23
C LEU A 90 -1.41 -2.70 -15.16
N ALA A 91 -0.51 -3.31 -14.36
CA ALA A 91 -0.91 -4.20 -13.28
C ALA A 91 -1.78 -3.47 -12.25
N GLU A 92 -1.40 -2.26 -11.83
CA GLU A 92 -2.20 -1.44 -10.91
C GLU A 92 -3.53 -1.00 -11.52
N SER A 93 -3.61 -0.76 -12.84
CA SER A 93 -4.88 -0.42 -13.50
C SER A 93 -5.84 -1.61 -13.63
N LEU A 94 -5.29 -2.83 -13.70
CA LEU A 94 -6.06 -4.07 -13.79
C LEU A 94 -6.50 -4.59 -12.42
N LYS A 95 -5.86 -4.14 -11.34
CA LYS A 95 -6.18 -4.47 -9.94
C LYS A 95 -7.60 -3.96 -9.62
N VAL A 96 -8.60 -4.81 -9.91
CA VAL A 96 -10.02 -4.66 -9.56
C VAL A 96 -10.30 -5.43 -8.28
#